data_AF-A0A8T4UXP3-F1
#
_entry.id   AF-A0A8T4UXP3-F1
#
_cell.length_a   1.000
_cell.length_b   1.000
_cell.length_c   1.000
_cell.angle_alpha   90.00
_cell.angle_beta   90.00
_cell.angle_gamma   90.00
#
_symmetry.space_group_name_H-M   'P 1'
#
loop_
_entity.id
_entity.type
_entity.pdbx_description
1 polymer ?
#
loop_
_entity_poly.entity_id
_entity_poly.type
_entity_poly.pdbx_seq_one_letter_code
_entity_poly.pdbx_strand_id
1 'polypeptide(L)'
;MTRGYALNSQDIRNLIVEGRLVVPEGNFKGSQEINNCAALEKRVQPASFEPTLSGDGYVLDATGFKGTSKDSVYRHLLHLEKRKRRKIRLDDDHLLVGYSYLLKLNEKIKLSEGQRVKSSPKSTTGRNFLNTRLLVDYSASFDELIGREDSCVSDLWLLVQPMVFNVKASEGLTLNQLRFFQGLDSKLNDKEIIEEHIRNPMLLYSDERGTLTPAKIDNGELVVRLNLEGKSSSGIVGLMARQPPFVVDLSKSNGSVSEDYFEPVFAKDGRVVIEPEKYYLFSSAEILRFGPALSSEVRATHHTGIQGMLHFAGFIDPGFLGDLVFEVRSDELKPIALEHGMPISVLDVFRCEVDADKVYGSKIGSSYQGQRGPKVSKHFTNFDYKSAAKEHGKLDRLVLVEEKESLLNNRRGRFGFESIDSDAQRGEIIKTCEKGFFHSRYDCEGDPEVLQVIDYMLIFTNSDKVFIYRRSSDIKDYGDKRLFDKISIGVGGHVARSHGPDYIANCLRDKVLGDVTFEEKYSEPSLVGTLYVEDEEVDKDHFGLIYATYTDGEVRVKDKSIVEGNLVDINDLIGGRVEGVLESWTKALVPHLKAIRKQIGY
;
A
#
# COMPACT_ATOMS: atom_id res chain seq x y z
N MET A 1 -43.13 16.62 -17.05
CA MET A 1 -42.77 15.64 -16.01
C MET A 1 -41.67 16.28 -15.17
N THR A 2 -41.76 16.15 -13.86
CA THR A 2 -40.67 16.56 -12.95
C THR A 2 -39.48 15.64 -13.22
N ARG A 3 -38.29 16.22 -13.40
CA ARG A 3 -37.06 15.47 -13.66
C ARG A 3 -36.70 14.63 -12.43
N GLY A 4 -36.09 13.46 -12.63
CA GLY A 4 -35.53 12.67 -11.54
C GLY A 4 -34.40 13.35 -10.77
N TYR A 5 -34.12 12.86 -9.56
CA TYR A 5 -33.12 13.37 -8.63
C TYR A 5 -32.56 12.25 -7.73
N ALA A 6 -31.41 12.53 -7.09
CA ALA A 6 -30.83 11.67 -6.06
C ALA A 6 -31.46 11.99 -4.69
N LEU A 7 -31.78 10.97 -3.91
CA LEU A 7 -32.35 11.15 -2.58
C LEU A 7 -31.25 11.52 -1.59
N ASN A 8 -31.51 12.55 -0.78
CA ASN A 8 -30.59 12.98 0.28
C ASN A 8 -30.83 12.18 1.58
N SER A 9 -30.07 12.49 2.63
CA SER A 9 -30.19 11.84 3.94
C SER A 9 -31.60 11.90 4.54
N GLN A 10 -32.33 13.01 4.36
CA GLN A 10 -33.71 13.13 4.86
C GLN A 10 -34.67 12.23 4.08
N ASP A 11 -34.54 12.16 2.77
CA ASP A 11 -35.35 11.27 1.93
C ASP A 11 -35.11 9.80 2.26
N ILE A 12 -33.84 9.43 2.50
CA ILE A 12 -33.46 8.07 2.93
C ILE A 12 -34.11 7.70 4.26
N ARG A 13 -34.14 8.62 5.24
CA ARG A 13 -34.88 8.38 6.50
C ARG A 13 -36.37 8.17 6.26
N ASN A 14 -36.97 8.91 5.33
CA ASN A 14 -38.38 8.74 4.97
C ASN A 14 -38.62 7.33 4.38
N LEU A 15 -37.72 6.82 3.52
CA LEU A 15 -37.83 5.45 3.01
C LEU A 15 -37.82 4.40 4.13
N ILE A 16 -37.05 4.63 5.21
CA ILE A 16 -37.02 3.74 6.38
C ILE A 16 -38.35 3.78 7.13
N VAL A 17 -38.87 4.99 7.42
CA VAL A 17 -40.15 5.19 8.12
C VAL A 17 -41.31 4.54 7.35
N GLU A 18 -41.29 4.62 6.03
CA GLU A 18 -42.31 4.04 5.15
C GLU A 18 -42.17 2.52 4.94
N GLY A 19 -41.13 1.89 5.50
CA GLY A 19 -40.84 0.47 5.32
C GLY A 19 -40.40 0.09 3.91
N ARG A 20 -39.97 1.07 3.10
CA ARG A 20 -39.38 0.86 1.77
C ARG A 20 -37.91 0.45 1.85
N LEU A 21 -37.20 0.94 2.86
CA LEU A 21 -35.90 0.44 3.29
C LEU A 21 -36.05 -0.18 4.68
N VAL A 22 -36.05 -1.50 4.75
CA VAL A 22 -36.23 -2.25 6.02
C VAL A 22 -34.87 -2.41 6.68
N VAL A 23 -34.77 -2.00 7.94
CA VAL A 23 -33.54 -2.02 8.74
C VAL A 23 -33.69 -2.95 9.96
N PRO A 24 -32.59 -3.56 10.46
CA PRO A 24 -32.66 -4.51 11.58
C PRO A 24 -33.08 -3.87 12.92
N GLU A 25 -32.94 -2.56 13.08
CA GLU A 25 -33.31 -1.82 14.31
C GLU A 25 -34.83 -1.74 14.54
N GLY A 26 -35.64 -2.11 13.56
CA GLY A 26 -37.10 -2.15 13.65
C GLY A 26 -37.80 -1.03 12.90
N ASN A 27 -39.07 -0.82 13.24
CA ASN A 27 -39.92 0.19 12.58
C ASN A 27 -39.89 1.51 13.34
N PHE A 28 -39.92 2.62 12.60
CA PHE A 28 -39.88 3.98 13.14
C PHE A 28 -41.14 4.74 12.72
N LYS A 29 -41.66 5.61 13.60
CA LYS A 29 -42.86 6.43 13.29
C LYS A 29 -42.52 7.75 12.61
N GLY A 30 -41.25 8.15 12.63
CA GLY A 30 -40.79 9.39 12.01
C GLY A 30 -39.27 9.52 12.00
N SER A 31 -38.76 10.43 11.17
CA SER A 31 -37.31 10.64 10.97
C SER A 31 -36.57 11.06 12.24
N GLN A 32 -37.25 11.75 13.16
CA GLN A 32 -36.64 12.15 14.44
C GLN A 32 -36.28 10.95 15.34
N GLU A 33 -37.04 9.85 15.27
CA GLU A 33 -36.70 8.63 16.01
C GLU A 33 -35.42 7.98 15.45
N ILE A 34 -35.24 8.04 14.12
CA ILE A 34 -34.02 7.58 13.44
C ILE A 34 -32.83 8.45 13.84
N ASN A 35 -32.98 9.78 13.86
CA ASN A 35 -31.94 10.72 14.29
C ASN A 35 -31.43 10.41 15.71
N ASN A 36 -32.32 9.95 16.58
CA ASN A 36 -31.99 9.57 17.96
C ASN A 36 -31.37 8.17 18.07
N CYS A 37 -31.50 7.33 17.04
CA CYS A 37 -30.88 6.00 16.97
C CYS A 37 -29.46 6.12 16.41
N ALA A 38 -28.48 6.40 17.27
CA ALA A 38 -27.09 6.69 16.84
C ALA A 38 -26.44 5.59 15.99
N ALA A 39 -26.81 4.31 16.18
CA ALA A 39 -26.29 3.20 15.38
C ALA A 39 -26.79 3.24 13.92
N LEU A 40 -28.09 3.48 13.72
CA LEU A 40 -28.71 3.61 12.40
C LEU A 40 -28.33 4.93 11.71
N GLU A 41 -28.34 6.03 12.46
CA GLU A 41 -28.10 7.37 11.91
C GLU A 41 -26.69 7.55 11.34
N LYS A 42 -25.70 6.82 11.88
CA LYS A 42 -24.33 6.75 11.35
C LYS A 42 -24.25 6.10 9.96
N ARG A 43 -25.25 5.30 9.58
CA ARG A 43 -25.32 4.58 8.30
C ARG A 43 -26.04 5.39 7.22
N VAL A 44 -26.83 6.39 7.62
CA VAL A 44 -27.42 7.38 6.70
C VAL A 44 -26.37 8.45 6.37
N GLN A 45 -25.73 8.32 5.21
CA GLN A 45 -24.80 9.30 4.65
C GLN A 45 -25.56 10.44 3.94
N PRO A 46 -24.90 11.55 3.57
CA PRO A 46 -25.56 12.71 2.92
C PRO A 46 -26.43 12.38 1.70
N ALA A 47 -26.04 11.42 0.87
CA ALA A 47 -26.80 10.97 -0.29
C ALA A 47 -26.66 9.46 -0.54
N SER A 48 -26.43 8.68 0.52
CA SER A 48 -26.35 7.22 0.44
C SER A 48 -26.63 6.56 1.79
N PHE A 49 -26.79 5.24 1.79
CA PHE A 49 -27.05 4.44 2.98
C PHE A 49 -26.11 3.24 3.05
N GLU A 50 -25.58 2.93 4.23
CA GLU A 50 -24.62 1.83 4.43
C GLU A 50 -25.28 0.57 5.01
N PRO A 51 -25.54 -0.47 4.20
CA PRO A 51 -26.04 -1.75 4.70
C PRO A 51 -24.96 -2.53 5.45
N THR A 52 -25.42 -3.38 6.37
CA THR A 52 -24.57 -4.12 7.31
C THR A 52 -24.54 -5.61 6.99
N LEU A 53 -23.39 -6.25 7.20
CA LEU A 53 -23.25 -7.71 7.06
C LEU A 53 -24.01 -8.43 8.19
N SER A 54 -24.76 -9.49 7.85
CA SER A 54 -25.55 -10.29 8.81
C SER A 54 -24.75 -11.38 9.54
N GLY A 55 -23.48 -11.59 9.21
CA GLY A 55 -22.67 -12.69 9.75
C GLY A 55 -22.83 -14.02 9.01
N ASP A 56 -23.99 -14.28 8.39
CA ASP A 56 -24.22 -15.48 7.58
C ASP A 56 -23.71 -15.31 6.13
N GLY A 57 -23.06 -16.35 5.60
CA GLY A 57 -22.59 -16.34 4.21
C GLY A 57 -22.20 -17.70 3.65
N TYR A 58 -21.69 -17.68 2.42
CA TYR A 58 -21.22 -18.84 1.68
C TYR A 58 -19.91 -18.55 0.96
N VAL A 59 -18.96 -19.48 1.03
CA VAL A 59 -17.84 -19.54 0.07
C VAL A 59 -18.35 -20.19 -1.20
N LEU A 60 -18.06 -19.56 -2.33
CA LEU A 60 -18.41 -20.05 -3.66
C LEU A 60 -17.14 -20.52 -4.37
N ASP A 61 -17.17 -21.78 -4.80
CA ASP A 61 -16.20 -22.35 -5.74
C ASP A 61 -16.87 -22.49 -7.12
N ALA A 62 -17.32 -21.35 -7.62
CA ALA A 62 -17.96 -21.22 -8.92
C ALA A 62 -17.70 -19.83 -9.48
N THR A 63 -17.03 -19.77 -10.64
CA THR A 63 -16.88 -18.51 -11.39
C THR A 63 -18.24 -18.07 -11.94
N GLY A 64 -18.53 -16.78 -11.84
CA GLY A 64 -19.69 -16.16 -12.51
C GLY A 64 -21.06 -16.37 -11.86
N PHE A 65 -21.14 -16.64 -10.55
CA PHE A 65 -22.41 -16.60 -9.84
C PHE A 65 -23.08 -15.23 -9.98
N LYS A 66 -24.34 -15.19 -10.42
CA LYS A 66 -25.07 -13.96 -10.73
C LYS A 66 -26.52 -14.04 -10.28
N GLY A 67 -27.15 -12.87 -10.15
CA GLY A 67 -28.58 -12.77 -9.87
C GLY A 67 -29.44 -13.25 -11.03
N THR A 68 -30.71 -13.46 -10.76
CA THR A 68 -31.73 -13.82 -11.76
C THR A 68 -33.00 -13.06 -11.48
N SER A 69 -33.70 -12.66 -12.54
CA SER A 69 -35.02 -12.02 -12.41
C SER A 69 -36.13 -12.98 -12.01
N LYS A 70 -35.87 -14.30 -12.03
CA LYS A 70 -36.88 -15.35 -11.85
C LYS A 70 -36.91 -15.94 -10.44
N ASP A 71 -35.90 -15.68 -9.62
CA ASP A 71 -35.76 -16.33 -8.31
C ASP A 71 -35.00 -15.46 -7.30
N SER A 72 -35.10 -15.82 -6.03
CA SER A 72 -34.25 -15.27 -4.96
C SER A 72 -32.79 -15.71 -5.15
N VAL A 73 -31.86 -14.88 -4.70
CA VAL A 73 -30.41 -15.17 -4.69
C VAL A 73 -30.14 -16.47 -3.94
N TYR A 74 -30.82 -16.68 -2.81
CA TYR A 74 -30.65 -17.88 -1.99
C TYR A 74 -31.09 -19.15 -2.72
N ARG A 75 -32.27 -19.17 -3.34
CA ARG A 75 -32.71 -20.36 -4.10
C ARG A 75 -31.82 -20.61 -5.33
N HIS A 76 -31.38 -19.55 -6.01
CA HIS A 76 -30.43 -19.69 -7.11
C HIS A 76 -29.10 -20.29 -6.64
N LEU A 77 -28.58 -19.86 -5.49
CA LEU A 77 -27.41 -20.46 -4.84
C LEU A 77 -27.59 -21.96 -4.59
N LEU A 78 -28.80 -22.41 -4.20
CA LEU A 78 -29.09 -23.81 -3.93
C LEU A 78 -29.02 -24.71 -5.18
N HIS A 79 -29.14 -24.15 -6.38
CA HIS A 79 -28.95 -24.90 -7.64
C HIS A 79 -27.50 -25.26 -7.93
N LEU A 80 -26.52 -24.60 -7.29
CA LEU A 80 -25.13 -25.05 -7.38
C LEU A 80 -24.98 -26.46 -6.77
N GLU A 81 -23.93 -27.18 -7.12
CA GLU A 81 -23.61 -28.43 -6.41
C GLU A 81 -23.13 -28.10 -4.99
N LYS A 82 -23.43 -28.97 -4.00
CA LYS A 82 -22.98 -28.75 -2.61
C LYS A 82 -21.46 -28.53 -2.51
N ARG A 83 -20.65 -29.23 -3.31
CA ARG A 83 -19.18 -29.04 -3.33
C ARG A 83 -18.75 -27.64 -3.78
N LYS A 84 -19.59 -26.92 -4.52
CA LYS A 84 -19.33 -25.56 -5.02
C LYS A 84 -19.81 -24.46 -4.08
N ARG A 85 -20.43 -24.82 -2.94
CA ARG A 85 -20.85 -23.87 -1.91
C ARG A 85 -20.61 -24.40 -0.51
N ARG A 86 -19.92 -23.63 0.34
CA ARG A 86 -19.73 -23.97 1.75
C ARG A 86 -20.31 -22.85 2.61
N LYS A 87 -21.21 -23.19 3.55
CA LYS A 87 -21.72 -22.21 4.51
C LYS A 87 -20.59 -21.77 5.44
N ILE A 88 -20.55 -20.48 5.77
CA ILE A 88 -19.62 -19.86 6.71
C ILE A 88 -20.33 -18.92 7.68
N ARG A 89 -19.65 -18.58 8.78
CA ARG A 89 -19.99 -17.47 9.67
C ARG A 89 -18.79 -16.51 9.69
N LEU A 90 -19.04 -15.21 9.52
CA LEU A 90 -17.97 -14.22 9.36
C LEU A 90 -17.02 -14.13 10.56
N ASP A 91 -17.53 -14.22 11.79
CA ASP A 91 -16.69 -14.04 12.98
C ASP A 91 -15.71 -15.20 13.22
N ASP A 92 -15.97 -16.35 12.60
CA ASP A 92 -15.18 -17.58 12.76
C ASP A 92 -14.14 -17.78 11.64
N ASP A 93 -14.23 -17.02 10.54
CA ASP A 93 -13.46 -17.24 9.30
C ASP A 93 -12.74 -15.96 8.84
N HIS A 94 -11.65 -16.12 8.09
CA HIS A 94 -11.06 -15.05 7.29
C HIS A 94 -11.58 -15.13 5.85
N LEU A 95 -11.78 -13.97 5.22
CA LEU A 95 -11.99 -13.90 3.78
C LEU A 95 -10.62 -13.91 3.11
N LEU A 96 -10.32 -15.00 2.41
CA LEU A 96 -9.03 -15.27 1.81
C LEU A 96 -9.00 -14.80 0.36
N VAL A 97 -7.83 -14.33 -0.06
CA VAL A 97 -7.56 -13.98 -1.46
C VAL A 97 -7.79 -15.21 -2.35
N GLY A 98 -8.37 -14.97 -3.53
CA GLY A 98 -8.68 -16.01 -4.51
C GLY A 98 -10.03 -16.72 -4.31
N TYR A 99 -10.73 -16.46 -3.19
CA TYR A 99 -12.07 -16.99 -2.94
C TYR A 99 -13.17 -15.97 -3.16
N SER A 100 -14.37 -16.45 -3.45
CA SER A 100 -15.58 -15.64 -3.60
C SER A 100 -16.54 -15.91 -2.45
N TYR A 101 -17.06 -14.85 -1.83
CA TYR A 101 -17.90 -14.93 -0.65
C TYR A 101 -19.25 -14.27 -0.93
N LEU A 102 -20.33 -15.02 -0.81
CA LEU A 102 -21.69 -14.48 -0.89
C LEU A 102 -22.23 -14.27 0.52
N LEU A 103 -22.25 -13.02 0.96
CA LEU A 103 -22.59 -12.61 2.32
C LEU A 103 -23.99 -12.01 2.34
N LYS A 104 -24.82 -12.39 3.30
CA LYS A 104 -26.16 -11.81 3.45
C LYS A 104 -26.07 -10.46 4.16
N LEU A 105 -26.85 -9.48 3.71
CA LEU A 105 -26.99 -8.18 4.38
C LEU A 105 -28.24 -8.17 5.30
N ASN A 106 -28.21 -7.35 6.34
CA ASN A 106 -29.31 -7.23 7.29
C ASN A 106 -30.51 -6.48 6.72
N GLU A 107 -30.26 -5.52 5.81
CA GLU A 107 -31.30 -4.69 5.24
C GLU A 107 -32.01 -5.34 4.07
N LYS A 108 -33.25 -4.92 3.87
CA LYS A 108 -34.10 -5.32 2.74
C LYS A 108 -34.67 -4.09 2.06
N ILE A 109 -35.04 -4.25 0.81
CA ILE A 109 -35.57 -3.14 0.04
C ILE A 109 -36.86 -3.50 -0.68
N LYS A 110 -37.77 -2.53 -0.76
CA LYS A 110 -38.95 -2.55 -1.61
C LYS A 110 -39.00 -1.26 -2.41
N LEU A 111 -38.68 -1.34 -3.70
CA LEU A 111 -38.74 -0.20 -4.61
C LEU A 111 -40.06 -0.16 -5.36
N SER A 112 -40.64 1.03 -5.49
CA SER A 112 -41.81 1.27 -6.36
C SER A 112 -41.37 1.63 -7.78
N GLU A 113 -42.28 1.52 -8.75
CA GLU A 113 -42.02 1.99 -10.12
C GLU A 113 -41.50 3.44 -10.14
N GLY A 114 -40.52 3.70 -11.00
CA GLY A 114 -39.86 5.00 -11.11
C GLY A 114 -38.77 5.24 -10.04
N GLN A 115 -38.59 4.35 -9.07
CA GLN A 115 -37.47 4.40 -8.13
C GLN A 115 -36.30 3.55 -8.63
N ARG A 116 -35.08 4.00 -8.33
CA ARG A 116 -33.86 3.27 -8.64
C ARG A 116 -32.92 3.29 -7.45
N VAL A 117 -32.18 2.21 -7.26
CA VAL A 117 -31.03 2.15 -6.35
C VAL A 117 -29.80 1.71 -7.10
N LYS A 118 -28.69 2.38 -6.79
CA LYS A 118 -27.35 1.92 -7.17
C LYS A 118 -26.55 1.55 -5.92
N SER A 119 -25.64 0.61 -6.05
CA SER A 119 -24.70 0.18 -5.02
C SER A 119 -23.27 0.42 -5.47
N SER A 120 -22.43 0.78 -4.53
CA SER A 120 -21.00 0.96 -4.71
C SER A 120 -20.26 0.53 -3.45
N PRO A 121 -19.04 -0.02 -3.53
CA PRO A 121 -18.22 -0.17 -2.34
C PRO A 121 -17.95 1.18 -1.68
N LYS A 122 -17.75 1.14 -0.37
CA LYS A 122 -17.20 2.29 0.34
C LYS A 122 -15.77 2.53 -0.13
N SER A 123 -15.34 3.79 -0.08
CA SER A 123 -13.96 4.16 -0.40
C SER A 123 -12.92 3.47 0.52
N THR A 124 -13.32 3.07 1.74
CA THR A 124 -12.51 2.19 2.62
C THR A 124 -12.36 0.79 2.04
N THR A 125 -13.43 0.21 1.49
CA THR A 125 -13.47 -1.13 0.89
C THR A 125 -12.61 -1.20 -0.36
N GLY A 126 -12.72 -0.17 -1.23
CA GLY A 126 -11.87 0.00 -2.42
C GLY A 126 -10.38 0.00 -2.06
N ARG A 127 -9.95 0.84 -1.11
CA ARG A 127 -8.54 0.92 -0.67
C ARG A 127 -8.00 -0.32 0.05
N ASN A 128 -8.84 -1.33 0.34
CA ASN A 128 -8.40 -2.66 0.79
C ASN A 128 -8.43 -3.70 -0.34
N PHE A 129 -8.66 -3.25 -1.57
CA PHE A 129 -8.77 -4.06 -2.78
C PHE A 129 -9.78 -5.20 -2.63
N LEU A 130 -10.94 -4.89 -2.04
CA LEU A 130 -12.07 -5.80 -1.99
C LEU A 130 -12.99 -5.53 -3.16
N ASN A 131 -13.13 -6.52 -4.05
CA ASN A 131 -14.19 -6.51 -5.04
C ASN A 131 -15.53 -6.80 -4.38
N THR A 132 -16.53 -5.97 -4.65
CA THR A 132 -17.89 -6.19 -4.16
C THR A 132 -18.91 -6.02 -5.26
N ARG A 133 -19.95 -6.86 -5.24
CA ARG A 133 -21.14 -6.74 -6.11
C ARG A 133 -22.38 -6.98 -5.29
N LEU A 134 -23.32 -6.03 -5.32
CA LEU A 134 -24.63 -6.22 -4.72
C LEU A 134 -25.48 -7.12 -5.62
N LEU A 135 -26.09 -8.13 -5.03
CA LEU A 135 -27.16 -8.93 -5.59
C LEU A 135 -28.44 -8.68 -4.79
N VAL A 136 -29.56 -8.67 -5.49
CA VAL A 136 -30.89 -8.50 -4.90
C VAL A 136 -31.78 -9.60 -5.42
N ASP A 137 -32.64 -10.15 -4.57
CA ASP A 137 -33.64 -11.12 -4.99
C ASP A 137 -34.45 -10.58 -6.19
N TYR A 138 -34.67 -11.43 -7.19
CA TYR A 138 -35.41 -11.11 -8.41
C TYR A 138 -34.79 -10.01 -9.29
N SER A 139 -33.50 -9.71 -9.10
CA SER A 139 -32.70 -8.87 -10.00
C SER A 139 -31.65 -9.69 -10.74
N ALA A 140 -31.54 -9.47 -12.04
CA ALA A 140 -30.48 -10.05 -12.87
C ALA A 140 -29.23 -9.15 -12.94
N SER A 141 -29.34 -7.88 -12.56
CA SER A 141 -28.25 -6.91 -12.61
C SER A 141 -27.50 -6.88 -11.28
N PHE A 142 -26.18 -6.76 -11.35
CA PHE A 142 -25.38 -6.36 -10.19
C PHE A 142 -25.50 -4.86 -9.96
N ASP A 143 -25.37 -4.46 -8.71
CA ASP A 143 -25.18 -3.07 -8.29
C ASP A 143 -26.29 -2.07 -8.66
N GLU A 144 -27.30 -2.46 -9.43
CA GLU A 144 -28.44 -1.61 -9.78
C GLU A 144 -29.75 -2.38 -9.62
N LEU A 145 -30.72 -1.70 -9.00
CA LEU A 145 -32.09 -2.16 -8.84
C LEU A 145 -33.02 -1.07 -9.36
N ILE A 146 -33.96 -1.45 -10.23
CA ILE A 146 -35.04 -0.57 -10.71
C ILE A 146 -36.35 -1.13 -10.19
N GLY A 147 -37.14 -0.28 -9.54
CA GLY A 147 -38.44 -0.66 -9.00
C GLY A 147 -39.44 -0.99 -10.10
N ARG A 148 -40.32 -1.94 -9.81
CA ARG A 148 -41.38 -2.46 -10.67
C ARG A 148 -42.72 -2.44 -9.93
N GLU A 149 -43.82 -2.47 -10.67
CA GLU A 149 -45.18 -2.45 -10.11
C GLU A 149 -45.43 -3.62 -9.13
N ASP A 150 -44.87 -4.80 -9.43
CA ASP A 150 -45.01 -6.03 -8.66
C ASP A 150 -43.88 -6.27 -7.63
N SER A 151 -43.12 -5.22 -7.26
CA SER A 151 -41.98 -5.36 -6.36
C SER A 151 -42.37 -5.82 -4.96
N CYS A 152 -41.70 -6.86 -4.48
CA CYS A 152 -41.79 -7.33 -3.11
C CYS A 152 -40.61 -6.80 -2.27
N VAL A 153 -40.64 -7.09 -0.96
CA VAL A 153 -39.49 -6.85 -0.10
C VAL A 153 -38.42 -7.90 -0.44
N SER A 154 -37.30 -7.46 -1.00
CA SER A 154 -36.21 -8.32 -1.45
C SER A 154 -35.05 -8.35 -0.45
N ASP A 155 -34.51 -9.55 -0.19
CA ASP A 155 -33.25 -9.67 0.56
C ASP A 155 -32.09 -9.15 -0.29
N LEU A 156 -31.10 -8.58 0.41
CA LEU A 156 -29.87 -8.06 -0.17
C LEU A 156 -28.70 -9.00 0.15
N TRP A 157 -27.84 -9.22 -0.84
CA TRP A 157 -26.65 -10.07 -0.74
C TRP A 157 -25.45 -9.35 -1.34
N LEU A 158 -24.28 -9.57 -0.76
CA LEU A 158 -23.04 -8.98 -1.24
C LEU A 158 -22.07 -10.10 -1.64
N LEU A 159 -21.72 -10.15 -2.92
CA LEU A 159 -20.60 -10.95 -3.39
C LEU A 159 -19.30 -10.17 -3.11
N VAL A 160 -18.40 -10.74 -2.32
CA VAL A 160 -17.14 -10.13 -1.87
C VAL A 160 -15.98 -11.01 -2.32
N GLN A 161 -14.94 -10.41 -2.90
CA GLN A 161 -13.71 -11.10 -3.30
C GLN A 161 -12.50 -10.27 -2.87
N PRO A 162 -11.71 -10.75 -1.89
CA PRO A 162 -10.44 -10.14 -1.57
C PRO A 162 -9.44 -10.33 -2.71
N MET A 163 -8.88 -9.23 -3.21
CA MET A 163 -7.99 -9.26 -4.37
C MET A 163 -6.50 -9.22 -3.99
N VAL A 164 -6.16 -8.64 -2.84
CA VAL A 164 -4.76 -8.43 -2.42
C VAL A 164 -4.50 -8.93 -1.01
N PHE A 165 -5.31 -8.50 -0.03
CA PHE A 165 -5.13 -8.86 1.36
C PHE A 165 -6.17 -9.90 1.79
N ASN A 166 -5.77 -10.82 2.66
CA ASN A 166 -6.75 -11.57 3.44
C ASN A 166 -7.43 -10.57 4.39
N VAL A 167 -8.73 -10.71 4.62
CA VAL A 167 -9.45 -9.78 5.50
C VAL A 167 -10.24 -10.50 6.56
N LYS A 168 -10.21 -9.94 7.77
CA LYS A 168 -11.14 -10.29 8.83
C LYS A 168 -12.30 -9.30 8.80
N ALA A 169 -13.50 -9.83 8.56
CA ALA A 169 -14.75 -9.09 8.61
C ALA A 169 -15.60 -9.65 9.76
N SER A 170 -16.54 -8.86 10.27
CA SER A 170 -17.45 -9.25 11.34
C SER A 170 -18.88 -8.84 11.00
N GLU A 171 -19.83 -9.45 11.69
CA GLU A 171 -21.24 -9.02 11.66
C GLU A 171 -21.36 -7.52 11.99
N GLY A 172 -22.27 -6.82 11.30
CA GLY A 172 -22.51 -5.39 11.50
C GLY A 172 -21.58 -4.47 10.71
N LEU A 173 -20.48 -4.96 10.13
CA LEU A 173 -19.61 -4.12 9.28
C LEU A 173 -20.33 -3.66 8.00
N THR A 174 -19.95 -2.48 7.51
CA THR A 174 -20.44 -1.92 6.25
C THR A 174 -19.32 -1.97 5.20
N LEU A 175 -19.56 -2.66 4.08
CA LEU A 175 -18.62 -2.74 2.96
C LEU A 175 -19.08 -1.93 1.74
N ASN A 176 -20.40 -1.83 1.54
CA ASN A 176 -21.02 -1.09 0.44
C ASN A 176 -21.92 0.03 0.96
N GLN A 177 -22.38 0.83 0.02
CA GLN A 177 -23.29 1.95 0.19
C GLN A 177 -24.31 1.95 -0.95
N LEU A 178 -25.53 2.36 -0.67
CA LEU A 178 -26.69 2.39 -1.56
C LEU A 178 -27.11 3.84 -1.80
N ARG A 179 -27.22 4.25 -3.05
CA ARG A 179 -27.77 5.55 -3.45
C ARG A 179 -29.12 5.36 -4.10
N PHE A 180 -30.10 6.12 -3.62
CA PHE A 180 -31.49 6.03 -4.05
C PHE A 180 -31.80 7.20 -4.99
N PHE A 181 -32.67 6.95 -5.96
CA PHE A 181 -33.09 7.92 -6.94
C PHE A 181 -34.61 7.86 -7.13
N GLN A 182 -35.21 9.02 -7.32
CA GLN A 182 -36.56 9.18 -7.84
C GLN A 182 -36.42 9.59 -9.30
N GLY A 183 -37.05 8.86 -10.23
CA GLY A 183 -36.90 9.07 -11.67
C GLY A 183 -35.61 8.47 -12.25
N LEU A 184 -35.69 7.98 -13.48
CA LEU A 184 -34.57 7.32 -14.18
C LEU A 184 -33.63 8.32 -14.89
N ASP A 185 -34.11 9.54 -15.12
CA ASP A 185 -33.43 10.66 -15.77
C ASP A 185 -32.70 11.61 -14.78
N SER A 186 -32.28 11.07 -13.63
CA SER A 186 -31.69 11.83 -12.53
C SER A 186 -30.27 12.39 -12.78
N LYS A 187 -29.57 11.86 -13.79
CA LYS A 187 -28.22 12.30 -14.18
C LYS A 187 -28.29 13.65 -14.89
N LEU A 188 -27.41 14.59 -14.55
CA LEU A 188 -27.26 15.85 -15.28
C LEU A 188 -26.74 15.59 -16.71
N ASN A 189 -27.30 16.29 -17.69
CA ASN A 189 -26.79 16.26 -19.06
C ASN A 189 -25.61 17.23 -19.23
N ASP A 190 -24.91 17.14 -20.36
CA ASP A 190 -23.69 17.90 -20.65
C ASP A 190 -23.88 19.42 -20.46
N LYS A 191 -25.02 19.96 -20.91
CA LYS A 191 -25.33 21.39 -20.78
C LYS A 191 -25.45 21.79 -19.31
N GLU A 192 -26.15 20.99 -18.51
CA GLU A 192 -26.33 21.25 -17.08
C GLU A 192 -25.06 21.08 -16.28
N ILE A 193 -24.21 20.12 -16.66
CA ILE A 193 -22.88 19.95 -16.07
C ILE A 193 -22.05 21.22 -16.31
N ILE A 194 -22.05 21.74 -17.54
CA ILE A 194 -21.35 22.99 -17.89
C ILE A 194 -21.89 24.17 -17.08
N GLU A 195 -23.21 24.37 -17.07
CA GLU A 195 -23.84 25.46 -16.32
C GLU A 195 -23.60 25.36 -14.81
N GLU A 196 -23.61 24.14 -14.26
CA GLU A 196 -23.32 23.93 -12.85
C GLU A 196 -21.86 24.19 -12.52
N HIS A 197 -20.92 23.71 -13.33
CA HIS A 197 -19.49 23.92 -13.10
C HIS A 197 -19.06 25.37 -13.25
N ILE A 198 -19.71 26.15 -14.13
CA ILE A 198 -19.48 27.61 -14.23
C ILE A 198 -19.91 28.30 -12.93
N ARG A 199 -21.06 27.92 -12.37
CA ARG A 199 -21.61 28.54 -11.15
C ARG A 199 -20.89 28.06 -9.89
N ASN A 200 -20.67 26.76 -9.80
CA ASN A 200 -20.11 26.04 -8.66
C ASN A 200 -19.04 25.06 -9.18
N PRO A 201 -17.80 25.51 -9.41
CA PRO A 201 -16.77 24.65 -9.99
C PRO A 201 -16.53 23.38 -9.15
N MET A 202 -16.71 22.24 -9.81
CA MET A 202 -16.64 20.89 -9.22
C MET A 202 -15.25 20.26 -9.34
N LEU A 203 -14.50 20.62 -10.38
CA LEU A 203 -13.10 20.24 -10.60
C LEU A 203 -12.22 21.49 -10.58
N LEU A 204 -11.14 21.43 -9.80
CA LEU A 204 -10.25 22.56 -9.56
C LEU A 204 -8.79 22.13 -9.68
N TYR A 205 -7.94 22.96 -10.26
CA TYR A 205 -6.48 22.85 -10.11
C TYR A 205 -6.01 23.76 -8.97
N SER A 206 -4.98 23.31 -8.25
CA SER A 206 -4.26 24.15 -7.29
C SER A 206 -2.91 24.51 -7.87
N ASP A 207 -2.58 25.80 -7.91
CA ASP A 207 -1.21 26.23 -8.19
C ASP A 207 -0.29 26.04 -6.95
N GLU A 208 0.99 26.36 -7.11
CA GLU A 208 2.00 26.27 -6.04
C GLU A 208 1.72 27.19 -4.84
N ARG A 209 0.91 28.23 -5.04
CA ARG A 209 0.50 29.19 -4.00
C ARG A 209 -0.80 28.76 -3.31
N GLY A 210 -1.41 27.65 -3.74
CA GLY A 210 -2.70 27.17 -3.24
C GLY A 210 -3.92 27.84 -3.87
N THR A 211 -3.74 28.65 -4.92
CA THR A 211 -4.84 29.28 -5.64
C THR A 211 -5.62 28.22 -6.40
N LEU A 212 -6.93 28.17 -6.20
CA LEU A 212 -7.81 27.23 -6.87
C LEU A 212 -8.37 27.85 -8.16
N THR A 213 -8.21 27.15 -9.27
CA THR A 213 -8.74 27.54 -10.57
C THR A 213 -9.64 26.45 -11.15
N PRO A 214 -10.82 26.78 -11.72
CA PRO A 214 -11.69 25.78 -12.35
C PRO A 214 -10.97 25.02 -13.47
N ALA A 215 -11.06 23.69 -13.44
CA ALA A 215 -10.63 22.85 -14.55
C ALA A 215 -11.55 23.06 -15.77
N LYS A 216 -11.03 22.81 -16.97
CA LYS A 216 -11.85 22.82 -18.19
C LYS A 216 -12.71 21.57 -18.25
N ILE A 217 -13.91 21.70 -18.82
CA ILE A 217 -14.78 20.57 -19.16
C ILE A 217 -14.37 20.08 -20.55
N ASP A 218 -14.22 18.77 -20.71
CA ASP A 218 -13.84 18.14 -21.96
C ASP A 218 -15.06 17.48 -22.59
N ASN A 219 -15.45 17.92 -23.80
CA ASN A 219 -16.59 17.36 -24.53
C ASN A 219 -17.90 17.24 -23.72
N GLY A 220 -18.17 18.20 -22.83
CA GLY A 220 -19.36 18.20 -21.96
C GLY A 220 -19.23 17.35 -20.69
N GLU A 221 -18.10 16.67 -20.49
CA GLU A 221 -17.85 15.77 -19.38
C GLU A 221 -16.85 16.33 -18.36
N LEU A 222 -17.06 15.99 -17.09
CA LEU A 222 -16.10 16.21 -16.00
C LEU A 222 -15.08 15.08 -16.01
N VAL A 223 -14.03 15.23 -16.82
CA VAL A 223 -12.92 14.29 -16.90
C VAL A 223 -11.95 14.53 -15.74
N VAL A 224 -11.66 13.47 -15.00
CA VAL A 224 -10.64 13.46 -13.94
C VAL A 224 -9.37 12.80 -14.47
N ARG A 225 -8.23 13.37 -14.14
CA ARG A 225 -6.92 12.99 -14.66
C ARG A 225 -5.99 12.47 -13.58
N LEU A 226 -5.00 11.68 -13.99
CA LEU A 226 -4.00 11.11 -13.10
C LEU A 226 -2.95 12.14 -12.66
N ASN A 227 -2.70 12.24 -11.36
CA ASN A 227 -1.58 13.01 -10.82
C ASN A 227 -0.35 12.12 -10.63
N LEU A 228 0.73 12.42 -11.37
CA LEU A 228 2.03 11.77 -11.22
C LEU A 228 3.13 12.80 -10.90
N GLU A 229 2.79 13.92 -10.27
CA GLU A 229 3.76 14.94 -9.84
C GLU A 229 4.21 14.79 -8.38
N GLY A 230 3.40 14.15 -7.51
CA GLY A 230 3.78 13.85 -6.12
C GLY A 230 4.00 15.07 -5.20
N LYS A 231 3.55 16.27 -5.61
CA LYS A 231 3.77 17.53 -4.87
C LYS A 231 3.25 17.52 -3.44
N SER A 232 2.14 16.83 -3.17
CA SER A 232 1.52 16.73 -1.83
C SER A 232 2.05 15.57 -1.00
N SER A 233 2.95 14.75 -1.54
CA SER A 233 3.31 13.42 -1.01
C SER A 233 4.82 13.15 -1.12
N SER A 234 5.65 14.20 -0.97
CA SER A 234 7.13 14.09 -0.97
C SER A 234 7.71 13.41 -2.22
N GLY A 235 7.09 13.63 -3.39
CA GLY A 235 7.51 13.02 -4.67
C GLY A 235 6.94 11.63 -4.93
N ILE A 236 6.24 11.03 -3.95
CA ILE A 236 5.54 9.76 -4.12
C ILE A 236 4.25 10.00 -4.89
N VAL A 237 4.05 9.31 -6.00
CA VAL A 237 2.91 9.51 -6.90
C VAL A 237 1.80 8.48 -6.71
N GLY A 238 2.12 7.35 -6.08
CA GLY A 238 1.17 6.29 -5.78
C GLY A 238 1.66 5.41 -4.65
N LEU A 239 0.81 4.48 -4.23
CA LEU A 239 1.15 3.42 -3.28
C LEU A 239 0.84 2.07 -3.93
N MET A 240 1.82 1.19 -4.05
CA MET A 240 1.64 -0.16 -4.55
C MET A 240 1.41 -1.11 -3.39
N ALA A 241 0.40 -1.97 -3.47
CA ALA A 241 0.16 -2.95 -2.44
C ALA A 241 1.14 -4.12 -2.54
N ARG A 242 1.69 -4.55 -1.40
CA ARG A 242 2.58 -5.71 -1.27
C ARG A 242 1.79 -7.03 -1.34
N GLN A 243 2.44 -8.13 -1.73
CA GLN A 243 1.80 -9.44 -1.98
C GLN A 243 2.63 -10.62 -1.41
N PRO A 244 2.69 -10.86 -0.08
CA PRO A 244 2.23 -12.14 0.53
C PRO A 244 1.61 -11.95 1.96
N PRO A 245 1.05 -12.99 2.63
CA PRO A 245 -0.32 -12.97 3.17
C PRO A 245 -0.52 -12.11 4.41
N PHE A 246 -0.65 -10.80 4.21
CA PHE A 246 -1.11 -9.92 5.26
C PHE A 246 -2.61 -10.06 5.49
N VAL A 247 -3.01 -10.05 6.76
CA VAL A 247 -4.41 -10.00 7.17
C VAL A 247 -4.74 -8.56 7.58
N VAL A 248 -5.82 -8.01 7.05
CA VAL A 248 -6.37 -6.72 7.50
C VAL A 248 -7.65 -6.95 8.30
N ASP A 249 -7.67 -6.51 9.55
CA ASP A 249 -8.87 -6.54 10.38
C ASP A 249 -9.73 -5.29 10.11
N LEU A 250 -10.82 -5.47 9.35
CA LEU A 250 -11.70 -4.38 8.93
C LEU A 250 -12.53 -3.79 10.08
N SER A 251 -12.51 -4.41 11.27
CA SER A 251 -13.15 -3.88 12.47
C SER A 251 -12.27 -2.83 13.18
N LYS A 252 -10.97 -2.79 12.88
CA LYS A 252 -10.00 -1.93 13.58
C LYS A 252 -9.55 -0.78 12.70
N SER A 253 -9.65 0.44 13.23
CA SER A 253 -9.02 1.61 12.61
C SER A 253 -7.57 1.72 13.06
N ASN A 254 -6.65 2.04 12.16
CA ASN A 254 -5.20 2.06 12.38
C ASN A 254 -4.64 0.76 12.99
N GLY A 255 -5.20 -0.40 12.62
CA GLY A 255 -4.82 -1.70 13.15
C GLY A 255 -3.58 -2.33 12.49
N SER A 256 -3.21 -1.85 11.31
CA SER A 256 -2.10 -2.35 10.50
C SER A 256 -1.11 -1.22 10.21
N VAL A 257 0.20 -1.47 10.31
CA VAL A 257 1.21 -0.48 9.92
C VAL A 257 1.22 -0.37 8.40
N SER A 258 1.05 0.83 7.86
CA SER A 258 0.88 1.07 6.43
C SER A 258 2.05 0.58 5.56
N GLU A 259 3.27 0.77 6.03
CA GLU A 259 4.53 0.48 5.34
C GLU A 259 4.77 -1.04 5.16
N ASP A 260 4.15 -1.86 6.03
CA ASP A 260 4.17 -3.32 5.92
C ASP A 260 3.28 -3.82 4.76
N TYR A 261 2.33 -3.00 4.28
CA TYR A 261 1.34 -3.40 3.28
C TYR A 261 1.49 -2.64 1.96
N PHE A 262 2.18 -1.49 1.97
CA PHE A 262 2.28 -0.60 0.82
C PHE A 262 3.72 -0.14 0.58
N GLU A 263 4.06 -0.04 -0.69
CA GLU A 263 5.30 0.51 -1.21
C GLU A 263 5.07 1.86 -1.89
N PRO A 264 5.98 2.83 -1.71
CA PRO A 264 5.90 4.09 -2.41
C PRO A 264 6.19 3.90 -3.92
N VAL A 265 5.37 4.52 -4.77
CA VAL A 265 5.60 4.58 -6.21
C VAL A 265 6.11 5.97 -6.57
N PHE A 266 7.16 6.03 -7.38
CA PHE A 266 7.74 7.27 -7.89
C PHE A 266 7.58 7.34 -9.41
N ALA A 267 7.34 8.55 -9.93
CA ALA A 267 7.34 8.78 -11.36
C ALA A 267 8.74 9.14 -11.85
N LYS A 268 9.09 8.64 -13.03
CA LYS A 268 10.27 9.08 -13.80
C LYS A 268 9.77 9.89 -14.99
N ASP A 269 10.18 11.16 -15.07
CA ASP A 269 9.76 12.09 -16.13
C ASP A 269 8.23 12.18 -16.30
N GLY A 270 7.49 12.16 -15.18
CA GLY A 270 6.02 12.20 -15.17
C GLY A 270 5.36 10.90 -15.62
N ARG A 271 6.09 9.79 -15.67
CA ARG A 271 5.60 8.47 -16.08
C ARG A 271 5.83 7.40 -15.01
N VAL A 272 4.89 6.47 -14.93
CA VAL A 272 4.99 5.25 -14.10
C VAL A 272 4.66 4.06 -14.97
N VAL A 273 5.42 2.97 -14.85
CA VAL A 273 5.06 1.69 -15.45
C VAL A 273 4.38 0.85 -14.37
N ILE A 274 3.12 0.47 -14.60
CA ILE A 274 2.40 -0.47 -13.74
C ILE A 274 2.56 -1.89 -14.27
N GLU A 275 2.81 -2.83 -13.37
CA GLU A 275 3.02 -4.23 -13.73
C GLU A 275 1.69 -5.02 -13.71
N PRO A 276 1.56 -6.08 -14.53
CA PRO A 276 0.42 -6.99 -14.46
C PRO A 276 0.22 -7.53 -13.05
N GLU A 277 -1.04 -7.72 -12.66
CA GLU A 277 -1.43 -8.33 -11.38
C GLU A 277 -0.99 -7.57 -10.11
N LYS A 278 -0.35 -6.41 -10.25
CA LYS A 278 -0.07 -5.48 -9.16
C LYS A 278 -1.19 -4.47 -8.97
N TYR A 279 -1.32 -4.00 -7.74
CA TYR A 279 -2.43 -3.15 -7.30
C TYR A 279 -1.89 -1.85 -6.74
N TYR A 280 -2.48 -0.74 -7.16
CA TYR A 280 -1.96 0.60 -6.90
C TYR A 280 -3.06 1.53 -6.39
N LEU A 281 -2.68 2.47 -5.53
CA LEU A 281 -3.47 3.64 -5.17
C LEU A 281 -2.82 4.88 -5.80
N PHE A 282 -3.52 5.52 -6.72
CA PHE A 282 -3.13 6.81 -7.28
C PHE A 282 -4.13 7.90 -6.87
N SER A 283 -3.86 9.16 -7.24
CA SER A 283 -4.77 10.27 -6.99
C SER A 283 -5.03 11.14 -8.21
N SER A 284 -6.11 11.91 -8.16
CA SER A 284 -6.46 12.88 -9.20
C SER A 284 -5.53 14.08 -9.23
N ALA A 285 -5.37 14.66 -10.42
CA ALA A 285 -4.71 15.96 -10.62
C ALA A 285 -5.62 17.12 -10.19
N GLU A 286 -6.92 16.97 -10.41
CA GLU A 286 -7.93 17.91 -9.97
C GLU A 286 -8.34 17.65 -8.51
N ILE A 287 -8.59 18.73 -7.77
CA ILE A 287 -9.31 18.73 -6.50
C ILE A 287 -10.80 18.75 -6.82
N LEU A 288 -11.53 17.77 -6.29
CA LEU A 288 -12.98 17.71 -6.40
C LEU A 288 -13.61 18.58 -5.31
N ARG A 289 -14.70 19.28 -5.65
CA ARG A 289 -15.49 20.08 -4.70
C ARG A 289 -16.97 19.98 -5.02
N PHE A 290 -17.74 19.29 -4.19
CA PHE A 290 -19.17 19.11 -4.36
C PHE A 290 -19.97 19.95 -3.37
N GLY A 291 -20.94 20.71 -3.87
CA GLY A 291 -21.88 21.47 -3.04
C GLY A 291 -22.86 20.57 -2.27
N PRO A 292 -23.65 21.14 -1.35
CA PRO A 292 -24.60 20.39 -0.50
C PRO A 292 -25.78 19.76 -1.26
N ALA A 293 -26.03 20.20 -2.50
CA ALA A 293 -27.09 19.67 -3.37
C ALA A 293 -26.59 18.63 -4.38
N LEU A 294 -25.28 18.43 -4.51
CA LEU A 294 -24.70 17.64 -5.59
C LEU A 294 -24.09 16.36 -5.06
N SER A 295 -24.44 15.25 -5.70
CA SER A 295 -23.77 13.98 -5.52
C SER A 295 -23.19 13.52 -6.85
N SER A 296 -22.19 12.66 -6.81
CA SER A 296 -21.59 12.13 -8.04
C SER A 296 -21.21 10.67 -7.89
N GLU A 297 -21.08 10.00 -9.03
CA GLU A 297 -20.58 8.65 -9.15
C GLU A 297 -19.43 8.70 -10.16
N VAL A 298 -18.32 8.09 -9.80
CA VAL A 298 -17.17 8.03 -10.69
C VAL A 298 -17.42 6.90 -11.71
N ARG A 299 -17.27 7.19 -12.99
CA ARG A 299 -17.48 6.26 -14.10
C ARG A 299 -16.14 5.92 -14.75
N ALA A 300 -15.89 4.62 -14.95
CA ALA A 300 -14.71 4.16 -15.67
C ALA A 300 -14.74 4.64 -17.12
N THR A 301 -13.59 5.06 -17.64
CA THR A 301 -13.45 5.44 -19.04
C THR A 301 -12.93 4.26 -19.87
N HIS A 302 -13.54 4.04 -21.03
CA HIS A 302 -13.17 2.93 -21.93
C HIS A 302 -11.94 3.24 -22.81
N HIS A 303 -11.37 4.44 -22.73
CA HIS A 303 -10.44 4.97 -23.73
C HIS A 303 -8.95 4.73 -23.46
N THR A 304 -8.55 4.23 -22.28
CA THR A 304 -7.13 4.02 -21.96
C THR A 304 -6.58 2.68 -22.44
N GLY A 305 -7.42 1.77 -22.95
CA GLY A 305 -7.00 0.41 -23.32
C GLY A 305 -6.60 -0.45 -22.11
N ILE A 306 -6.63 0.11 -20.90
CA ILE A 306 -6.42 -0.59 -19.63
C ILE A 306 -7.73 -1.28 -19.28
N GLN A 307 -7.90 -2.54 -19.68
CA GLN A 307 -8.90 -3.37 -19.00
C GLN A 307 -8.45 -3.52 -17.51
N GLY A 308 -9.40 -3.71 -16.59
CA GLY A 308 -9.04 -4.01 -15.21
C GLY A 308 -8.71 -2.82 -14.28
N MET A 309 -9.04 -1.57 -14.63
CA MET A 309 -9.19 -0.53 -13.60
C MET A 309 -10.18 -1.06 -12.55
N LEU A 310 -9.68 -1.44 -11.36
CA LEU A 310 -10.51 -1.79 -10.20
C LEU A 310 -11.12 -0.53 -9.59
N HIS A 311 -11.56 0.36 -10.46
CA HIS A 311 -12.45 1.42 -10.10
C HIS A 311 -13.85 0.82 -9.99
N PHE A 312 -14.16 0.28 -8.81
CA PHE A 312 -15.55 0.13 -8.43
C PHE A 312 -16.13 1.52 -8.25
N ALA A 313 -16.75 2.05 -9.30
CA ALA A 313 -17.48 3.32 -9.35
C ALA A 313 -17.86 3.88 -7.97
N GLY A 314 -17.02 4.75 -7.40
CA GLY A 314 -17.22 5.27 -6.04
C GLY A 314 -18.27 6.38 -6.00
N PHE A 315 -19.13 6.38 -4.98
CA PHE A 315 -19.97 7.54 -4.70
C PHE A 315 -19.17 8.68 -4.09
N ILE A 316 -19.40 9.88 -4.62
CA ILE A 316 -18.99 11.16 -4.04
C ILE A 316 -20.25 11.79 -3.45
N ASP A 317 -20.22 12.07 -2.16
CA ASP A 317 -21.35 12.64 -1.43
C ASP A 317 -21.33 14.18 -1.40
N PRO A 318 -22.49 14.82 -1.21
CA PRO A 318 -22.59 16.26 -0.99
C PRO A 318 -21.61 16.78 0.06
N GLY A 319 -20.89 17.86 -0.27
CA GLY A 319 -19.90 18.49 0.61
C GLY A 319 -18.47 17.95 0.50
N PHE A 320 -18.23 16.89 -0.28
CA PHE A 320 -16.88 16.35 -0.46
C PHE A 320 -15.92 17.41 -1.04
N LEU A 321 -14.74 17.52 -0.43
CA LEU A 321 -13.62 18.32 -0.92
C LEU A 321 -12.34 17.50 -0.80
N GLY A 322 -11.56 17.37 -1.87
CA GLY A 322 -10.25 16.72 -1.85
C GLY A 322 -9.88 16.06 -3.17
N ASP A 323 -8.70 15.47 -3.21
CA ASP A 323 -8.26 14.65 -4.35
C ASP A 323 -9.07 13.35 -4.35
N LEU A 324 -9.44 12.85 -5.52
CA LEU A 324 -10.01 11.51 -5.67
C LEU A 324 -8.86 10.50 -5.64
N VAL A 325 -9.03 9.38 -4.91
CA VAL A 325 -8.05 8.28 -4.91
C VAL A 325 -8.61 7.16 -5.79
N PHE A 326 -7.73 6.59 -6.61
CA PHE A 326 -8.05 5.54 -7.56
C PHE A 326 -7.35 4.23 -7.20
N GLU A 327 -8.11 3.15 -7.16
CA GLU A 327 -7.60 1.79 -7.14
C GLU A 327 -7.33 1.31 -8.58
N VAL A 328 -6.05 1.14 -8.93
CA VAL A 328 -5.61 0.79 -10.28
C VAL A 328 -4.97 -0.59 -10.26
N ARG A 329 -5.33 -1.41 -11.25
CA ARG A 329 -4.71 -2.69 -11.59
C ARG A 329 -4.62 -2.77 -13.11
N SER A 330 -3.58 -3.43 -13.62
CA SER A 330 -3.52 -3.85 -15.01
C SER A 330 -3.98 -5.31 -15.12
N ASP A 331 -4.96 -5.62 -15.97
CA ASP A 331 -5.25 -6.99 -16.39
C ASP A 331 -4.59 -7.36 -17.74
N GLU A 332 -3.82 -6.43 -18.31
CA GLU A 332 -3.00 -6.69 -19.47
C GLU A 332 -1.90 -7.70 -19.13
N LEU A 333 -1.54 -8.52 -20.11
CA LEU A 333 -0.43 -9.48 -19.99
C LEU A 333 0.94 -8.80 -19.90
N LYS A 334 1.02 -7.49 -20.15
CA LYS A 334 2.26 -6.71 -20.22
C LYS A 334 2.16 -5.45 -19.37
N PRO A 335 3.30 -4.92 -18.87
CA PRO A 335 3.32 -3.65 -18.17
C PRO A 335 2.78 -2.50 -19.02
N ILE A 336 2.09 -1.56 -18.38
CA ILE A 336 1.48 -0.39 -19.02
C ILE A 336 2.15 0.88 -18.48
N ALA A 337 2.52 1.79 -19.37
CA ALA A 337 2.97 3.12 -18.97
C ALA A 337 1.78 4.05 -18.76
N LEU A 338 1.72 4.66 -17.58
CA LEU A 338 0.83 5.75 -17.23
C LEU A 338 1.58 7.08 -17.32
N GLU A 339 0.90 8.13 -17.77
CA GLU A 339 1.46 9.47 -17.91
C GLU A 339 0.69 10.49 -17.07
N HIS A 340 1.38 11.48 -16.53
CA HIS A 340 0.75 12.57 -15.82
C HIS A 340 -0.28 13.29 -16.71
N GLY A 341 -1.46 13.59 -16.15
CA GLY A 341 -2.50 14.32 -16.86
C GLY A 341 -3.33 13.46 -17.82
N MET A 342 -3.05 12.16 -17.92
CA MET A 342 -3.90 11.27 -18.70
C MET A 342 -5.30 11.17 -18.07
N PRO A 343 -6.38 11.23 -18.87
CA PRO A 343 -7.73 10.94 -18.40
C PRO A 343 -7.82 9.53 -17.79
N ILE A 344 -8.43 9.41 -16.61
CA ILE A 344 -8.60 8.12 -15.91
C ILE A 344 -10.04 7.81 -15.53
N SER A 345 -10.90 8.83 -15.40
CA SER A 345 -12.32 8.62 -15.13
C SER A 345 -13.16 9.81 -15.58
N VAL A 346 -14.48 9.62 -15.64
CA VAL A 346 -15.45 10.71 -15.83
C VAL A 346 -16.43 10.70 -14.66
N LEU A 347 -16.92 11.87 -14.26
CA LEU A 347 -17.92 11.98 -13.20
C LEU A 347 -19.34 12.07 -13.78
N ASP A 348 -20.21 11.17 -13.32
CA ASP A 348 -21.65 11.33 -13.48
C ASP A 348 -22.18 12.15 -12.29
N VAL A 349 -22.90 13.24 -12.55
CA VAL A 349 -23.38 14.17 -11.52
C VAL A 349 -24.89 14.08 -11.38
N PHE A 350 -25.36 14.11 -10.14
CA PHE A 350 -26.78 14.06 -9.78
C PHE A 350 -27.11 15.20 -8.82
N ARG A 351 -28.29 15.78 -9.00
CA ARG A 351 -28.81 16.80 -8.08
C ARG A 351 -29.81 16.18 -7.11
N CYS A 352 -29.76 16.60 -5.85
CA CYS A 352 -30.79 16.30 -4.87
C CYS A 352 -31.96 17.29 -5.02
N GLU A 353 -33.19 16.86 -4.75
CA GLU A 353 -34.36 17.76 -4.83
C GLU A 353 -34.22 18.96 -3.86
N VAL A 354 -33.67 18.70 -2.68
CA VAL A 354 -33.30 19.69 -1.66
C VAL A 354 -31.89 19.38 -1.17
N ASP A 355 -31.16 20.42 -0.74
CA ASP A 355 -29.88 20.30 -0.05
C ASP A 355 -29.94 19.22 1.04
N ALA A 356 -28.89 18.40 1.13
CA ALA A 356 -28.80 17.41 2.17
C ALA A 356 -28.69 18.09 3.55
N ASP A 357 -29.46 17.60 4.53
CA ASP A 357 -29.38 18.06 5.92
C ASP A 357 -28.06 17.68 6.60
N LYS A 358 -27.30 16.78 5.96
CA LYS A 358 -25.92 16.42 6.28
C LYS A 358 -25.02 16.70 5.09
N VAL A 359 -23.78 17.06 5.38
CA VAL A 359 -22.71 17.17 4.37
C VAL A 359 -21.50 16.36 4.80
N TYR A 360 -20.78 15.83 3.82
CA TYR A 360 -19.58 15.04 4.02
C TYR A 360 -18.50 15.89 4.69
N GLY A 361 -17.86 15.36 5.74
CA GLY A 361 -16.85 16.10 6.49
C GLY A 361 -16.66 15.64 7.93
N SER A 362 -15.79 16.35 8.65
CA SER A 362 -15.41 16.02 10.03
C SER A 362 -16.58 15.98 11.01
N LYS A 363 -17.62 16.80 10.81
CA LYS A 363 -18.83 16.82 11.65
C LYS A 363 -19.56 15.48 11.70
N ILE A 364 -19.44 14.67 10.67
CA ILE A 364 -20.05 13.32 10.61
C ILE A 364 -19.00 12.19 10.66
N GLY A 365 -17.74 12.51 10.97
CA GLY A 365 -16.67 11.52 11.10
C GLY A 365 -16.12 10.99 9.76
N SER A 366 -16.30 11.72 8.66
CA SER A 366 -15.81 11.33 7.34
C SER A 366 -14.26 11.22 7.29
N SER A 367 -13.75 10.10 6.80
CA SER A 367 -12.30 9.79 6.82
C SER A 367 -11.46 10.46 5.72
N TYR A 368 -12.11 10.97 4.66
CA TYR A 368 -11.44 11.39 3.42
C TYR A 368 -11.61 12.87 3.06
N GLN A 369 -12.26 13.65 3.92
CA GLN A 369 -12.43 15.09 3.68
C GLN A 369 -11.07 15.80 3.70
N GLY A 370 -10.83 16.63 2.69
CA GLY A 370 -9.60 17.40 2.51
C GLY A 370 -8.37 16.55 2.17
N GLN A 371 -8.55 15.28 1.79
CA GLN A 371 -7.41 14.42 1.45
C GLN A 371 -6.65 14.97 0.23
N ARG A 372 -5.33 14.80 0.23
CA ARG A 372 -4.44 15.15 -0.86
C ARG A 372 -3.49 13.98 -1.16
N GLY A 373 -3.21 13.74 -2.43
CA GLY A 373 -2.33 12.66 -2.88
C GLY A 373 -2.93 11.24 -2.73
N PRO A 374 -2.16 10.20 -3.10
CA PRO A 374 -2.56 8.81 -2.88
C PRO A 374 -2.71 8.57 -1.38
N LYS A 375 -3.70 7.79 -0.94
CA LYS A 375 -3.98 7.60 0.50
C LYS A 375 -4.53 6.20 0.79
N VAL A 376 -4.00 5.53 1.83
CA VAL A 376 -4.46 4.22 2.34
C VAL A 376 -5.82 4.29 3.05
N SER A 377 -6.41 3.12 3.32
CA SER A 377 -7.67 3.03 4.07
C SER A 377 -7.49 3.35 5.57
N LYS A 378 -8.59 3.64 6.28
CA LYS A 378 -8.56 3.90 7.74
C LYS A 378 -8.09 2.72 8.60
N HIS A 379 -7.96 1.52 8.03
CA HIS A 379 -7.50 0.34 8.76
C HIS A 379 -5.97 0.31 8.91
N PHE A 380 -5.27 1.14 8.14
CA PHE A 380 -3.83 1.30 8.22
C PHE A 380 -3.46 2.55 9.03
N THR A 381 -2.28 2.58 9.63
CA THR A 381 -1.67 3.81 10.09
C THR A 381 -1.52 4.80 8.94
N ASN A 382 -1.35 6.09 9.25
CA ASN A 382 -1.01 7.06 8.21
C ASN A 382 0.35 6.69 7.62
N PHE A 383 0.40 6.56 6.29
CA PHE A 383 1.65 6.31 5.56
C PHE A 383 2.62 7.50 5.73
N ASP A 384 3.84 7.23 6.15
CA ASP A 384 4.90 8.23 6.32
C ASP A 384 5.62 8.48 4.99
N TYR A 385 5.01 9.34 4.17
CA TYR A 385 5.59 9.75 2.88
C TYR A 385 7.00 10.34 3.01
N LYS A 386 7.34 10.98 4.13
CA LYS A 386 8.65 11.60 4.30
C LYS A 386 9.72 10.55 4.56
N SER A 387 9.45 9.59 5.44
CA SER A 387 10.38 8.46 5.69
C SER A 387 10.53 7.62 4.42
N ALA A 388 9.42 7.26 3.79
CA ALA A 388 9.43 6.46 2.57
C ALA A 388 10.19 7.13 1.42
N ALA A 389 9.99 8.44 1.18
CA ALA A 389 10.73 9.17 0.15
C ALA A 389 12.23 9.26 0.44
N LYS A 390 12.60 9.40 1.72
CA LYS A 390 13.99 9.43 2.15
C LYS A 390 14.67 8.07 2.00
N GLU A 391 13.96 7.00 2.33
CA GLU A 391 14.42 5.63 2.24
C GLU A 391 14.42 5.10 0.81
N HIS A 392 13.64 5.69 -0.11
CA HIS A 392 13.60 5.25 -1.52
C HIS A 392 14.99 5.20 -2.17
N GLY A 393 15.87 6.18 -1.90
CA GLY A 393 17.26 6.14 -2.38
C GLY A 393 18.12 4.98 -1.84
N LYS A 394 17.62 4.27 -0.80
CA LYS A 394 18.19 3.04 -0.22
C LYS A 394 17.44 1.77 -0.66
N LEU A 395 16.14 1.88 -0.98
CA LEU A 395 15.25 0.79 -1.39
C LEU A 395 15.40 0.39 -2.87
N ASP A 396 15.77 1.34 -3.73
CA ASP A 396 15.85 1.12 -5.18
C ASP A 396 17.17 0.49 -5.65
N ARG A 397 17.83 -0.29 -4.78
CA ARG A 397 19.09 -0.96 -5.11
C ARG A 397 18.83 -2.44 -5.28
N LEU A 398 18.95 -2.92 -6.52
CA LEU A 398 19.21 -4.32 -6.75
C LEU A 398 20.58 -4.64 -6.15
N VAL A 399 20.59 -5.54 -5.17
CA VAL A 399 21.78 -5.98 -4.45
C VAL A 399 22.15 -7.39 -4.88
N LEU A 400 23.44 -7.70 -4.82
CA LEU A 400 23.91 -9.05 -5.08
C LEU A 400 23.40 -9.98 -3.99
N VAL A 401 22.68 -11.02 -4.40
CA VAL A 401 22.22 -12.10 -3.54
C VAL A 401 22.67 -13.43 -4.12
N GLU A 402 22.89 -14.41 -3.25
CA GLU A 402 23.18 -15.78 -3.64
C GLU A 402 22.45 -16.74 -2.70
N GLU A 403 22.16 -17.94 -3.19
CA GLU A 403 21.57 -19.02 -2.40
C GLU A 403 22.41 -19.27 -1.14
N LYS A 404 21.71 -19.29 0.00
CA LYS A 404 22.31 -19.47 1.33
C LYS A 404 23.21 -20.70 1.36
N GLU A 405 22.72 -21.83 0.88
CA GLU A 405 23.49 -23.08 0.88
C GLU A 405 24.71 -23.01 -0.05
N SER A 406 24.61 -22.35 -1.21
CA SER A 406 25.76 -22.15 -2.10
C SER A 406 26.89 -21.35 -1.46
N LEU A 407 26.57 -20.31 -0.68
CA LEU A 407 27.56 -19.53 0.09
C LEU A 407 28.13 -20.34 1.26
N LEU A 408 27.28 -21.02 2.03
CA LEU A 408 27.70 -21.79 3.20
C LEU A 408 28.51 -23.04 2.85
N ASN A 409 28.29 -23.64 1.68
CA ASN A 409 29.10 -24.78 1.19
C ASN A 409 30.56 -24.41 0.89
N ASN A 410 30.88 -23.12 0.74
CA ASN A 410 32.26 -22.63 0.58
C ASN A 410 32.98 -22.42 1.91
N ARG A 411 32.34 -22.78 3.02
CA ARG A 411 32.85 -22.59 4.38
C ARG A 411 33.03 -23.93 5.07
N ARG A 412 34.05 -24.02 5.94
CA ARG A 412 34.26 -25.15 6.84
C ARG A 412 33.25 -25.11 7.99
N GLY A 413 32.93 -23.92 8.49
CA GLY A 413 32.00 -23.68 9.60
C GLY A 413 30.72 -22.97 9.17
N ARG A 414 29.58 -23.38 9.78
CA ARG A 414 28.29 -22.76 9.47
C ARG A 414 28.20 -21.31 9.95
N PHE A 415 28.70 -21.00 11.14
CA PHE A 415 28.59 -19.67 11.76
C PHE A 415 29.96 -19.10 12.16
N GLY A 416 30.02 -17.78 12.37
CA GLY A 416 31.19 -17.02 12.81
C GLY A 416 32.08 -16.53 11.66
N PHE A 417 33.24 -15.99 12.00
CA PHE A 417 34.26 -15.60 11.05
C PHE A 417 35.09 -16.82 10.62
N GLU A 418 35.37 -16.94 9.32
CA GLU A 418 36.26 -17.95 8.75
C GLU A 418 37.34 -17.28 7.89
N SER A 419 38.60 -17.53 8.23
CA SER A 419 39.75 -16.99 7.48
C SER A 419 39.97 -17.75 6.16
N ILE A 420 40.40 -17.03 5.14
CA ILE A 420 40.77 -17.56 3.83
C ILE A 420 42.27 -17.81 3.79
N ASP A 421 42.68 -19.06 3.64
CA ASP A 421 44.08 -19.47 3.78
C ASP A 421 44.85 -19.50 2.44
N SER A 422 44.16 -19.35 1.30
CA SER A 422 44.79 -19.48 -0.03
C SER A 422 44.08 -18.66 -1.13
N ASP A 423 44.83 -18.33 -2.18
CA ASP A 423 44.28 -17.63 -3.37
C ASP A 423 43.22 -18.45 -4.11
N ALA A 424 43.36 -19.79 -4.10
CA ALA A 424 42.38 -20.69 -4.71
C ALA A 424 41.03 -20.60 -3.99
N GLN A 425 41.02 -20.65 -2.66
CA GLN A 425 39.81 -20.49 -1.85
C GLN A 425 39.19 -19.09 -2.04
N ARG A 426 40.02 -18.05 -2.12
CA ARG A 426 39.55 -16.69 -2.40
C ARG A 426 38.82 -16.61 -3.75
N GLY A 427 39.41 -17.19 -4.79
CA GLY A 427 38.82 -17.21 -6.13
C GLY A 427 37.52 -18.00 -6.18
N GLU A 428 37.41 -19.09 -5.44
CA GLU A 428 36.19 -19.91 -5.38
C GLU A 428 35.02 -19.15 -4.73
N ILE A 429 35.26 -18.47 -3.60
CA ILE A 429 34.26 -17.66 -2.91
C ILE A 429 33.75 -16.53 -3.81
N ILE A 430 34.66 -15.76 -4.43
CA ILE A 430 34.28 -14.69 -5.35
C ILE A 430 33.47 -15.25 -6.53
N LYS A 431 33.92 -16.36 -7.12
CA LYS A 431 33.21 -17.00 -8.23
C LYS A 431 31.84 -17.52 -7.84
N THR A 432 31.63 -17.95 -6.59
CA THR A 432 30.31 -18.26 -6.08
C THR A 432 29.45 -17.00 -6.00
N CYS A 433 29.93 -15.93 -5.36
CA CYS A 433 29.19 -14.67 -5.33
C CYS A 433 28.84 -14.14 -6.74
N GLU A 434 29.74 -14.29 -7.71
CA GLU A 434 29.53 -13.89 -9.11
C GLU A 434 28.48 -14.71 -9.87
N LYS A 435 28.17 -15.92 -9.41
CA LYS A 435 27.05 -16.73 -9.95
C LYS A 435 25.70 -16.28 -9.40
N GLY A 436 25.73 -15.48 -8.34
CA GLY A 436 24.54 -14.90 -7.73
C GLY A 436 23.80 -14.00 -8.70
N PHE A 437 22.69 -13.46 -8.23
CA PHE A 437 21.83 -12.60 -9.02
C PHE A 437 21.54 -11.31 -8.29
N PHE A 438 21.01 -10.33 -9.01
CA PHE A 438 20.68 -9.04 -8.47
C PHE A 438 19.18 -8.98 -8.20
N HIS A 439 18.81 -8.77 -6.94
CA HIS A 439 17.41 -8.73 -6.50
C HIS A 439 17.16 -7.51 -5.62
N SER A 440 15.89 -7.11 -5.51
CA SER A 440 15.46 -6.05 -4.58
C SER A 440 15.94 -6.39 -3.18
N ARG A 441 16.73 -5.49 -2.56
CA ARG A 441 17.14 -5.61 -1.16
C ARG A 441 15.95 -5.91 -0.25
N TYR A 442 14.85 -5.19 -0.47
CA TYR A 442 13.66 -5.31 0.37
C TYR A 442 13.06 -6.71 0.26
N ASP A 443 12.93 -7.24 -0.95
CA ASP A 443 12.29 -8.55 -1.17
C ASP A 443 13.12 -9.72 -0.60
N CYS A 444 14.42 -9.51 -0.42
CA CYS A 444 15.32 -10.50 0.14
C CYS A 444 15.47 -10.40 1.67
N GLU A 445 15.04 -9.30 2.30
CA GLU A 445 15.02 -9.22 3.77
C GLU A 445 13.94 -10.19 4.30
N GLY A 446 14.35 -11.19 5.08
CA GLY A 446 13.49 -12.24 5.62
C GLY A 446 13.29 -13.47 4.72
N ASP A 447 13.89 -13.52 3.53
CA ASP A 447 13.89 -14.73 2.70
C ASP A 447 14.89 -15.76 3.24
N PRO A 448 14.45 -16.96 3.68
CA PRO A 448 15.36 -17.95 4.27
C PRO A 448 16.31 -18.62 3.27
N GLU A 449 16.05 -18.52 1.96
CA GLU A 449 16.77 -19.27 0.92
C GLU A 449 17.96 -18.50 0.33
N VAL A 450 17.99 -17.17 0.48
CA VAL A 450 19.03 -16.30 -0.10
C VAL A 450 19.71 -15.45 0.96
N LEU A 451 20.97 -15.10 0.71
CA LEU A 451 21.70 -14.13 1.51
C LEU A 451 22.19 -12.98 0.65
N GLN A 452 22.12 -11.78 1.21
CA GLN A 452 22.62 -10.56 0.62
C GLN A 452 24.12 -10.43 0.88
N VAL A 453 24.91 -10.29 -0.19
CA VAL A 453 26.38 -10.20 -0.08
C VAL A 453 26.77 -8.79 0.34
N ILE A 454 27.48 -8.69 1.46
CA ILE A 454 27.98 -7.44 2.04
C ILE A 454 29.50 -7.41 2.00
N ASP A 455 30.06 -6.41 1.34
CA ASP A 455 31.48 -6.11 1.48
C ASP A 455 31.70 -5.34 2.78
N TYR A 456 32.62 -5.83 3.62
CA TYR A 456 32.87 -5.27 4.94
C TYR A 456 34.37 -5.16 5.20
N MET A 457 34.88 -3.93 5.22
CA MET A 457 36.32 -3.67 5.29
C MET A 457 36.77 -3.18 6.67
N LEU A 458 37.76 -3.89 7.22
CA LEU A 458 38.51 -3.52 8.41
C LEU A 458 39.71 -2.64 8.03
N ILE A 459 39.93 -1.57 8.78
CA ILE A 459 41.01 -0.62 8.53
C ILE A 459 41.99 -0.65 9.71
N PHE A 460 43.21 -1.11 9.47
CA PHE A 460 44.27 -1.22 10.46
C PHE A 460 45.33 -0.12 10.30
N THR A 461 46.11 0.08 11.36
CA THR A 461 47.32 0.92 11.35
C THR A 461 48.55 0.20 11.89
N ASN A 462 49.70 0.87 11.79
CA ASN A 462 51.03 0.50 12.31
C ASN A 462 51.11 0.38 13.85
N SER A 463 50.13 0.88 14.59
CA SER A 463 50.17 0.94 16.06
C SER A 463 49.29 -0.13 16.77
N ASP A 464 49.08 -1.29 16.13
CA ASP A 464 48.13 -2.32 16.61
C ASP A 464 46.71 -1.78 16.86
N LYS A 465 46.30 -0.77 16.07
CA LYS A 465 44.95 -0.19 16.14
C LYS A 465 44.09 -0.56 14.95
N VAL A 466 42.78 -0.61 15.19
CA VAL A 466 41.73 -0.76 14.18
C VAL A 466 40.77 0.42 14.27
N PHE A 467 40.26 0.86 13.13
CA PHE A 467 39.23 1.90 13.07
C PHE A 467 37.89 1.34 13.56
N ILE A 468 37.28 2.06 14.50
CA ILE A 468 35.92 1.78 14.96
C ILE A 468 35.08 3.03 14.78
N TYR A 469 33.78 2.85 14.65
CA TYR A 469 32.86 3.97 14.55
C TYR A 469 31.50 3.64 15.14
N ARG A 470 30.74 4.70 15.39
CA ARG A 470 29.39 4.63 15.92
C ARG A 470 28.40 5.22 14.93
N ARG A 471 27.31 4.51 14.70
CA ARG A 471 26.24 4.96 13.80
C ARG A 471 25.33 5.96 14.48
N SER A 472 24.82 6.91 13.70
CA SER A 472 23.83 7.87 14.17
C SER A 472 22.58 7.16 14.72
N SER A 473 22.09 7.65 15.85
CA SER A 473 20.78 7.29 16.39
C SER A 473 19.65 8.15 15.81
N ASP A 474 19.96 9.11 14.94
CA ASP A 474 18.95 9.82 14.16
C ASP A 474 18.60 8.99 12.92
N ILE A 475 17.34 8.57 12.82
CA ILE A 475 16.79 7.88 11.65
C ILE A 475 16.98 8.67 10.34
N LYS A 476 17.16 9.99 10.45
CA LYS A 476 17.49 10.84 9.31
C LYS A 476 18.91 10.58 8.80
N ASP A 477 19.85 10.27 9.66
CA ASP A 477 21.24 10.13 9.22
C ASP A 477 21.57 8.66 8.96
N TYR A 478 20.94 7.72 9.68
CA TYR A 478 21.10 6.28 9.46
C TYR A 478 19.75 5.55 9.45
N GLY A 479 19.54 4.66 8.47
CA GLY A 479 18.20 4.15 8.15
C GLY A 479 17.76 2.89 8.91
N ASP A 480 18.67 2.23 9.63
CA ASP A 480 18.37 0.98 10.33
C ASP A 480 18.44 1.17 11.83
N LYS A 481 17.26 1.22 12.47
CA LYS A 481 17.10 1.42 13.92
C LYS A 481 17.78 0.32 14.73
N ARG A 482 17.95 -0.88 14.17
CA ARG A 482 18.53 -2.05 14.85
C ARG A 482 20.03 -1.85 15.17
N LEU A 483 20.69 -0.91 14.49
CA LEU A 483 22.11 -0.63 14.63
C LEU A 483 22.43 0.77 15.18
N PHE A 484 21.42 1.49 15.70
CA PHE A 484 21.60 2.81 16.32
C PHE A 484 22.55 2.75 17.51
N ASP A 485 23.50 3.69 17.57
CA ASP A 485 24.46 3.87 18.67
C ASP A 485 25.36 2.64 18.93
N LYS A 486 25.27 1.58 18.11
CA LYS A 486 26.16 0.41 18.17
C LYS A 486 27.53 0.74 17.56
N ILE A 487 28.57 0.15 18.13
CA ILE A 487 29.94 0.24 17.65
C ILE A 487 30.16 -0.80 16.56
N SER A 488 30.68 -0.33 15.42
CA SER A 488 31.12 -1.13 14.28
C SER A 488 32.63 -1.01 14.09
N ILE A 489 33.28 -2.09 13.65
CA ILE A 489 34.71 -2.12 13.34
C ILE A 489 35.01 -2.18 11.83
N GLY A 490 33.97 -2.31 10.99
CA GLY A 490 34.15 -2.39 9.54
C GLY A 490 33.17 -1.51 8.77
N VAL A 491 33.70 -0.88 7.74
CA VAL A 491 32.98 -0.01 6.83
C VAL A 491 32.53 -0.85 5.64
N GLY A 492 31.24 -0.86 5.35
CA GLY A 492 30.69 -1.81 4.39
C GLY A 492 29.29 -1.49 3.91
N GLY A 493 28.84 -2.27 2.93
CA GLY A 493 27.53 -2.12 2.32
C GLY A 493 27.23 -3.19 1.27
N HIS A 494 26.02 -3.11 0.72
CA HIS A 494 25.54 -4.03 -0.31
C HIS A 494 26.30 -3.83 -1.62
N VAL A 495 26.54 -4.94 -2.31
CA VAL A 495 27.12 -4.95 -3.65
C VAL A 495 26.06 -4.64 -4.71
N ALA A 496 26.30 -3.65 -5.58
CA ALA A 496 25.38 -3.20 -6.62
C ALA A 496 25.98 -3.35 -8.03
N ARG A 497 25.14 -3.78 -9.00
CA ARG A 497 25.54 -4.08 -10.38
C ARG A 497 26.14 -2.89 -11.16
N SER A 498 25.83 -1.67 -10.73
CA SER A 498 26.18 -0.44 -11.45
C SER A 498 27.69 -0.13 -11.51
N HIS A 499 28.55 -0.91 -10.84
CA HIS A 499 29.97 -0.64 -10.69
C HIS A 499 30.88 -1.41 -11.69
N GLY A 500 30.33 -1.75 -12.86
CA GLY A 500 31.11 -2.32 -13.97
C GLY A 500 31.41 -3.83 -13.83
N PRO A 501 32.39 -4.37 -14.59
CA PRO A 501 32.68 -5.81 -14.60
C PRO A 501 33.22 -6.33 -13.25
N ASP A 502 33.98 -5.52 -12.50
CA ASP A 502 34.54 -5.86 -11.19
C ASP A 502 33.70 -5.28 -10.03
N TYR A 503 32.38 -5.37 -10.16
CA TYR A 503 31.43 -4.64 -9.33
C TYR A 503 31.58 -4.89 -7.83
N ILE A 504 31.99 -6.09 -7.38
CA ILE A 504 32.25 -6.40 -5.95
C ILE A 504 33.37 -5.48 -5.43
N ALA A 505 34.57 -5.58 -6.02
CA ALA A 505 35.72 -4.79 -5.58
C ALA A 505 35.50 -3.27 -5.70
N ASN A 506 34.76 -2.83 -6.71
CA ASN A 506 34.45 -1.41 -6.91
C ASN A 506 33.44 -0.88 -5.89
N CYS A 507 32.40 -1.67 -5.56
CA CYS A 507 31.43 -1.31 -4.52
C CYS A 507 32.10 -1.06 -3.17
N LEU A 508 33.01 -1.96 -2.77
CA LEU A 508 33.77 -1.79 -1.53
C LEU A 508 34.54 -0.47 -1.51
N ARG A 509 35.32 -0.18 -2.56
CA ARG A 509 36.13 1.05 -2.62
C ARG A 509 35.27 2.31 -2.57
N ASP A 510 34.21 2.36 -3.38
CA ASP A 510 33.31 3.51 -3.43
C ASP A 510 32.59 3.72 -2.09
N LYS A 511 32.18 2.63 -1.43
CA LYS A 511 31.54 2.70 -0.11
C LYS A 511 32.48 3.25 0.94
N VAL A 512 33.70 2.74 1.01
CA VAL A 512 34.71 3.19 1.98
C VAL A 512 35.06 4.66 1.76
N LEU A 513 35.34 5.06 0.52
CA LEU A 513 35.70 6.46 0.19
C LEU A 513 34.51 7.43 0.30
N GLY A 514 33.29 6.90 0.32
CA GLY A 514 32.07 7.63 0.65
C GLY A 514 31.96 7.93 2.15
N ASP A 515 32.23 6.93 2.99
CA ASP A 515 31.99 6.98 4.44
C ASP A 515 33.14 7.56 5.25
N VAL A 516 34.38 7.34 4.80
CA VAL A 516 35.59 7.79 5.49
C VAL A 516 36.61 8.41 4.53
N THR A 517 37.52 9.20 5.08
CA THR A 517 38.69 9.74 4.39
C THR A 517 39.96 9.30 5.10
N PHE A 518 40.97 8.94 4.31
CA PHE A 518 42.31 8.62 4.77
C PHE A 518 43.20 9.85 4.62
N GLU A 519 43.96 10.23 5.65
CA GLU A 519 44.96 11.31 5.54
C GLU A 519 46.16 10.92 4.69
N GLU A 520 46.55 9.65 4.77
CA GLU A 520 47.66 9.06 4.02
C GLU A 520 47.15 7.98 3.05
N LYS A 521 48.06 7.42 2.25
CA LYS A 521 47.72 6.27 1.40
C LYS A 521 47.29 5.06 2.25
N TYR A 522 46.38 4.27 1.71
CA TYR A 522 46.01 2.97 2.25
C TYR A 522 46.41 1.87 1.26
N SER A 523 46.66 0.66 1.75
CA SER A 523 47.01 -0.51 0.93
C SER A 523 45.80 -1.02 0.15
N GLU A 524 46.02 -1.72 -0.96
CA GLU A 524 44.91 -2.38 -1.66
C GLU A 524 44.17 -3.33 -0.70
N PRO A 525 42.83 -3.23 -0.60
CA PRO A 525 42.04 -4.11 0.26
C PRO A 525 42.20 -5.57 -0.14
N SER A 526 42.47 -6.42 0.85
CA SER A 526 42.59 -7.87 0.64
C SER A 526 41.40 -8.60 1.27
N LEU A 527 40.78 -9.52 0.53
CA LEU A 527 39.76 -10.43 1.06
C LEU A 527 40.43 -11.46 1.99
N VAL A 528 40.15 -11.35 3.29
CA VAL A 528 40.81 -12.11 4.36
C VAL A 528 39.93 -13.21 4.96
N GLY A 529 38.61 -13.12 4.78
CA GLY A 529 37.70 -14.12 5.31
C GLY A 529 36.24 -13.89 4.91
N THR A 530 35.37 -14.77 5.40
CA THR A 530 33.91 -14.62 5.29
C THR A 530 33.27 -14.65 6.66
N LEU A 531 32.11 -14.02 6.82
CA LEU A 531 31.38 -13.94 8.07
C LEU A 531 29.91 -14.28 7.87
N TYR A 532 29.39 -15.16 8.71
CA TYR A 532 27.96 -15.45 8.77
C TYR A 532 27.52 -15.68 10.22
N VAL A 533 26.51 -14.95 10.70
CA VAL A 533 25.94 -15.08 12.04
C VAL A 533 24.42 -14.89 11.95
N GLU A 534 23.67 -15.28 12.98
CA GLU A 534 22.21 -15.12 13.05
C GLU A 534 21.77 -14.55 14.41
N ASP A 535 22.68 -13.87 15.11
CA ASP A 535 22.50 -13.40 16.49
C ASP A 535 21.44 -12.29 16.60
N GLU A 536 21.33 -11.44 15.58
CA GLU A 536 20.34 -10.37 15.46
C GLU A 536 19.46 -10.57 14.22
N GLU A 537 18.28 -9.93 14.18
CA GLU A 537 17.35 -10.04 13.06
C GLU A 537 17.98 -9.65 11.72
N VAL A 538 18.78 -8.57 11.70
CA VAL A 538 19.49 -8.11 10.52
C VAL A 538 20.56 -9.09 10.04
N ASP A 539 21.10 -9.95 10.90
CA ASP A 539 22.21 -10.82 10.52
C ASP A 539 21.77 -11.96 9.59
N LYS A 540 20.51 -12.39 9.75
CA LYS A 540 19.95 -13.56 9.08
C LYS A 540 19.92 -13.43 7.57
N ASP A 541 19.86 -12.19 7.09
CA ASP A 541 19.74 -11.85 5.68
C ASP A 541 21.10 -11.60 5.00
N HIS A 542 22.22 -11.59 5.74
CA HIS A 542 23.49 -11.08 5.23
C HIS A 542 24.65 -12.09 5.28
N PHE A 543 25.47 -12.07 4.24
CA PHE A 543 26.73 -12.79 4.15
C PHE A 543 27.89 -11.82 3.97
N GLY A 544 28.85 -11.82 4.91
CA GLY A 544 29.95 -10.88 4.91
C GLY A 544 31.18 -11.38 4.13
N LEU A 545 31.63 -10.59 3.16
CA LEU A 545 32.98 -10.67 2.61
C LEU A 545 33.89 -9.73 3.40
N ILE A 546 34.81 -10.29 4.18
CA ILE A 546 35.63 -9.52 5.11
C ILE A 546 36.92 -9.12 4.42
N TYR A 547 37.07 -7.83 4.17
CA TYR A 547 38.27 -7.24 3.63
C TYR A 547 39.10 -6.59 4.74
N ALA A 548 40.40 -6.51 4.53
CA ALA A 548 41.30 -5.77 5.40
C ALA A 548 42.23 -4.88 4.58
N THR A 549 42.45 -3.67 5.08
CA THR A 549 43.43 -2.73 4.55
C THR A 549 44.26 -2.14 5.68
N TYR A 550 45.35 -1.49 5.29
CA TYR A 550 46.31 -0.84 6.15
C TYR A 550 46.52 0.61 5.73
N THR A 551 46.63 1.54 6.67
CA THR A 551 47.07 2.93 6.42
C THR A 551 48.04 3.40 7.51
N ASP A 552 48.95 4.30 7.13
CA ASP A 552 49.90 4.96 8.05
C ASP A 552 49.33 6.24 8.70
N GLY A 553 48.19 6.74 8.23
CA GLY A 553 47.59 8.01 8.66
C GLY A 553 46.31 7.88 9.48
N GLU A 554 45.74 9.00 9.92
CA GLU A 554 44.42 9.00 10.56
C GLU A 554 43.30 8.66 9.58
N VAL A 555 42.21 8.10 10.11
CA VAL A 555 40.97 7.84 9.39
C VAL A 555 39.91 8.76 9.98
N ARG A 556 39.33 9.61 9.14
CA ARG A 556 38.26 10.55 9.54
C ARG A 556 36.94 10.16 8.92
N VAL A 557 35.87 10.39 9.67
CA VAL A 557 34.50 10.20 9.21
C VAL A 557 34.11 11.28 8.21
N LYS A 558 33.42 10.89 7.14
CA LYS A 558 32.91 11.77 6.09
C LYS A 558 31.39 11.76 5.99
N ASP A 559 30.76 10.60 6.16
CA ASP A 559 29.31 10.45 6.02
C ASP A 559 28.57 10.72 7.33
N LYS A 560 27.42 11.41 7.25
CA LYS A 560 26.61 11.81 8.41
C LYS A 560 26.00 10.63 9.17
N SER A 561 25.90 9.46 8.53
CA SER A 561 25.44 8.24 9.19
C SER A 561 26.36 7.76 10.30
N ILE A 562 27.59 8.28 10.35
CA ILE A 562 28.57 8.00 11.38
C ILE A 562 28.73 9.26 12.24
N VAL A 563 28.46 9.13 13.55
CA VAL A 563 28.52 10.27 14.49
C VAL A 563 29.87 10.41 15.17
N GLU A 564 30.63 9.32 15.24
CA GLU A 564 31.96 9.28 15.84
C GLU A 564 32.78 8.15 15.19
N GLY A 565 34.07 8.39 14.96
CA GLY A 565 35.00 7.37 14.49
C GLY A 565 36.41 7.61 15.02
N ASN A 566 37.05 6.57 15.55
CA ASN A 566 38.35 6.64 16.20
C ASN A 566 39.18 5.37 15.93
N LEU A 567 40.50 5.48 16.02
CA LEU A 567 41.42 4.35 16.01
C LEU A 567 41.63 3.84 17.45
N VAL A 568 41.38 2.55 17.68
CA VAL A 568 41.48 1.93 19.02
C VAL A 568 42.43 0.74 19.01
N ASP A 569 43.18 0.56 20.10
CA ASP A 569 44.08 -0.59 20.29
C ASP A 569 43.29 -1.90 20.25
N ILE A 570 43.77 -2.87 19.46
CA ILE A 570 43.12 -4.17 19.30
C ILE A 570 43.00 -4.90 20.65
N ASN A 571 43.96 -4.73 21.56
CA ASN A 571 43.90 -5.33 22.89
C ASN A 571 42.82 -4.69 23.78
N ASP A 572 42.51 -3.41 23.58
CA ASP A 572 41.42 -2.74 24.29
C ASP A 572 40.06 -3.29 23.86
N LEU A 573 39.88 -3.53 22.56
CA LEU A 573 38.68 -4.18 22.04
C LEU A 573 38.53 -5.62 22.53
N ILE A 574 39.60 -6.43 22.41
CA ILE A 574 39.60 -7.83 22.89
C ILE A 574 39.37 -7.89 24.40
N GLY A 575 39.96 -6.96 25.15
CA GLY A 575 39.82 -6.87 26.60
C GLY A 575 38.51 -6.25 27.10
N GLY A 576 37.62 -5.82 26.20
CA GLY A 576 36.34 -5.19 26.57
C GLY A 576 36.49 -3.82 27.23
N ARG A 577 37.57 -3.10 26.95
CA ARG A 577 37.88 -1.77 27.52
C ARG A 577 37.27 -0.61 26.73
N VAL A 578 36.56 -0.89 25.64
CA VAL A 578 35.85 0.09 24.84
C VAL A 578 34.41 0.21 25.36
N GLU A 579 34.02 1.42 25.77
CA GLU A 579 32.67 1.70 26.24
C GLU A 579 31.67 1.73 25.09
N GLY A 580 30.56 1.00 25.23
CA GLY A 580 29.46 0.98 24.26
C GLY A 580 28.99 -0.44 23.91
N VAL A 581 27.96 -0.52 23.09
CA VAL A 581 27.39 -1.81 22.65
C VAL A 581 27.95 -2.16 21.28
N LEU A 582 28.72 -3.26 21.21
CA LEU A 582 29.20 -3.79 19.93
C LEU A 582 28.03 -4.39 19.12
N GLU A 583 28.03 -4.18 17.81
CA GLU A 583 27.15 -4.96 16.92
C GLU A 583 27.58 -6.43 16.82
N SER A 584 26.69 -7.30 16.36
CA SER A 584 26.88 -8.75 16.20
C SER A 584 28.14 -9.09 15.40
N TRP A 585 28.30 -8.51 14.20
CA TRP A 585 29.46 -8.75 13.33
C TRP A 585 30.77 -8.31 13.98
N THR A 586 30.74 -7.18 14.69
CA THR A 586 31.88 -6.70 15.45
C THR A 586 32.27 -7.68 16.56
N LYS A 587 31.30 -8.18 17.34
CA LYS A 587 31.57 -9.21 18.38
C LYS A 587 32.19 -10.47 17.78
N ALA A 588 31.71 -10.91 16.62
CA ALA A 588 32.21 -12.10 15.94
C ALA A 588 33.65 -11.91 15.41
N LEU A 589 34.04 -10.69 15.04
CA LEU A 589 35.36 -10.40 14.45
C LEU A 589 36.43 -10.04 15.48
N VAL A 590 36.08 -9.43 16.62
CA VAL A 590 37.03 -8.97 17.65
C VAL A 590 38.06 -10.05 18.06
N PRO A 591 37.69 -11.31 18.30
CA PRO A 591 38.64 -12.36 18.67
C PRO A 591 39.70 -12.66 17.59
N HIS A 592 39.46 -12.29 16.34
CA HIS A 592 40.27 -12.64 15.17
C HIS A 592 41.14 -11.47 14.66
N LEU A 593 40.99 -10.26 15.18
CA LEU A 593 41.64 -9.05 14.66
C LEU A 593 43.16 -9.16 14.52
N LYS A 594 43.85 -9.77 15.51
CA LYS A 594 45.30 -9.99 15.44
C LYS A 594 45.70 -10.94 14.31
N ALA A 595 44.93 -12.00 14.09
CA ALA A 595 45.19 -12.95 13.02
C ALA A 595 44.94 -12.32 11.65
N ILE A 596 43.84 -11.55 11.52
CA ILE A 596 43.50 -10.82 10.30
C ILE A 596 44.58 -9.80 9.95
N ARG A 597 45.03 -8.99 10.92
CA ARG A 597 46.10 -7.99 10.72
C ARG A 597 47.39 -8.66 10.22
N LYS A 598 47.77 -9.79 10.83
CA LYS A 598 48.94 -10.57 10.41
C LYS A 598 48.82 -11.09 8.97
N GLN A 599 47.62 -11.44 8.53
CA GLN A 599 47.36 -11.97 7.18
C GLN A 599 47.63 -10.94 6.07
N ILE A 600 47.45 -9.65 6.34
CA ILE A 600 47.80 -8.57 5.41
C ILE A 600 49.25 -8.09 5.55
N GLY A 601 50.07 -8.78 6.33
CA GLY A 601 51.52 -8.57 6.42
C GLY A 601 51.99 -7.60 7.50
N TYR A 602 51.14 -7.27 8.49
CA TYR A 602 51.43 -6.27 9.52
C TYR A 602 51.28 -6.78 10.96
#